data_AF-A0A1M6M888-F1
#
_entry.id   AF-A0A1M6M888-F1
#
_cell.length_a   1.000
_cell.length_b   1.000
_cell.length_c   1.000
_cell.angle_alpha   90.00
_cell.angle_beta   90.00
_cell.angle_gamma   90.00
#
_symmetry.space_group_name_H-M   'P 1'
#
loop_
_entity.id
_entity.type
_entity.pdbx_description
1 polymer ?
#
loop_
_entity_poly.entity_id
_entity_poly.type
_entity_poly.pdbx_seq_one_letter_code
_entity_poly.pdbx_strand_id
1 'polypeptide(L)'
;MELMDLSRINGVLMWAGCSLPVIFLLFMAGRSWKKSYKTGIEMGLEDKQLKAAIKTSAITAIGPSIACLAGMFAVMAVMGGPVSFMRLSFVGNSMFELMAAGFGAAATGVQVGVDKMTEDAFMASLLVMILGSIPWVLFGTFASDKMDKIQNVIVKKMGKSILPVISAGALLGALGANNATYLTALNKTTISCLLGAGIMAAACIIAKKKDIKWLSQWSLTIAIFPAMIITALL
;
A
#
# COMPACT_ATOMS: atom_id res chain seq x y z
N MET A 1 -3.30 -33.42 10.91
CA MET A 1 -3.31 -32.06 10.34
C MET A 1 -4.75 -31.57 10.47
N GLU A 2 -5.07 -30.89 11.58
CA GLU A 2 -6.42 -30.37 11.80
C GLU A 2 -6.70 -29.29 10.74
N LEU A 3 -7.83 -29.45 10.05
CA LEU A 3 -8.31 -28.44 9.11
C LEU A 3 -8.75 -27.23 9.92
N MET A 4 -8.17 -26.07 9.61
CA MET A 4 -8.47 -24.84 10.33
C MET A 4 -9.94 -24.44 10.12
N ASP A 5 -10.70 -24.37 11.20
CA ASP A 5 -12.11 -24.01 11.17
C ASP A 5 -12.24 -22.48 10.95
N LEU A 6 -12.89 -22.05 9.86
CA LEU A 6 -13.08 -20.64 9.49
C LEU A 6 -13.71 -19.80 10.62
N SER A 7 -14.45 -20.46 11.51
CA SER A 7 -15.07 -19.91 12.71
C SER A 7 -14.06 -19.43 13.76
N ARG A 8 -12.88 -20.05 13.85
CA ARG A 8 -11.80 -19.62 14.76
C ARG A 8 -11.02 -18.42 14.20
N ILE A 9 -10.81 -18.38 12.88
CA ILE A 9 -10.08 -17.29 12.19
C ILE A 9 -10.86 -15.97 12.24
N ASN A 10 -12.18 -16.02 12.13
CA ASN A 10 -13.06 -14.85 12.22
C ASN A 10 -13.74 -14.70 13.58
N GLY A 11 -13.24 -15.42 14.60
CA GLY A 11 -13.81 -15.40 15.94
C GLY A 11 -13.74 -14.02 16.58
N VAL A 12 -14.67 -13.75 17.49
CA VAL A 12 -14.74 -12.48 18.25
C VAL A 12 -13.42 -12.17 18.96
N LEU A 13 -12.70 -13.20 19.41
CA LEU A 13 -11.39 -13.06 20.07
C LEU A 13 -10.31 -12.54 19.12
N MET A 14 -10.26 -13.01 17.87
CA MET A 14 -9.32 -12.51 16.86
C MET A 14 -9.67 -11.08 16.45
N TRP A 15 -10.95 -10.76 16.27
CA TRP A 15 -11.39 -9.38 16.02
C TRP A 15 -11.03 -8.44 17.16
N ALA A 16 -11.20 -8.87 18.42
CA ALA A 16 -10.79 -8.08 19.58
C ALA A 16 -9.27 -7.86 19.60
N GLY A 17 -8.47 -8.90 19.34
CA GLY A 17 -7.02 -8.81 19.30
C GLY A 17 -6.50 -7.93 18.16
N CYS A 18 -7.07 -8.08 16.95
CA CYS A 18 -6.67 -7.32 15.76
C CYS A 18 -7.20 -5.88 15.74
N SER A 19 -8.32 -5.59 16.41
CA SER A 19 -8.87 -4.23 16.47
C SER A 19 -8.13 -3.32 17.43
N LEU A 20 -7.52 -3.86 18.51
CA LEU A 20 -6.79 -3.06 19.49
C LEU A 20 -5.62 -2.26 18.85
N PRO A 21 -4.73 -2.86 18.02
CA PRO A 21 -3.72 -2.11 17.27
C PRO A 21 -4.32 -1.07 16.34
N VAL A 22 -5.44 -1.37 15.67
CA VAL A 22 -6.10 -0.43 14.74
C VAL A 22 -6.64 0.79 15.50
N ILE A 23 -7.23 0.59 16.68
CA ILE A 23 -7.67 1.69 17.55
C ILE A 23 -6.47 2.55 17.97
N PHE A 24 -5.36 1.92 18.34
CA PHE A 24 -4.14 2.65 18.68
C PHE A 24 -3.60 3.48 17.51
N LEU A 25 -3.63 2.93 16.29
CA LEU A 25 -3.24 3.63 15.07
C LEU A 25 -4.15 4.85 14.81
N LEU A 26 -5.47 4.70 14.94
CA LEU A 26 -6.42 5.81 14.80
C LEU A 26 -6.17 6.91 15.84
N PHE A 27 -5.84 6.52 17.07
CA PHE A 27 -5.46 7.46 18.12
C PHE A 27 -4.18 8.24 17.75
N MET A 28 -3.14 7.55 17.28
CA MET A 28 -1.89 8.17 16.82
C MET A 28 -2.12 9.12 15.64
N ALA A 29 -2.90 8.70 14.64
CA ALA A 29 -3.26 9.51 13.50
C ALA A 29 -4.00 10.79 13.93
N GLY A 30 -4.95 10.67 14.86
CA GLY A 30 -5.67 11.81 15.41
C GLY A 30 -4.78 12.79 16.17
N ARG A 31 -3.78 12.30 16.94
CA ARG A 31 -2.80 13.17 17.61
C ARG A 31 -1.88 13.87 16.62
N SER A 32 -1.36 13.15 15.64
CA SER A 32 -0.48 13.71 14.60
C SER A 32 -1.20 14.77 13.79
N TRP A 33 -2.46 14.55 13.43
CA TRP A 33 -3.32 15.54 12.78
C TRP A 33 -3.43 16.84 13.57
N LYS A 34 -3.80 16.74 14.86
CA LYS A 34 -3.94 17.92 15.74
C LYS A 34 -2.62 18.69 15.84
N LYS A 35 -1.50 17.98 15.95
CA LYS A 35 -0.16 18.60 16.04
C LYS A 35 0.20 19.32 14.74
N SER A 36 0.02 18.67 13.58
CA SER A 36 0.29 19.28 12.28
C SER A 36 -0.57 20.51 12.02
N TYR A 37 -1.86 20.49 12.40
CA TYR A 37 -2.74 21.66 12.25
C TYR A 37 -2.29 22.83 13.14
N LYS A 38 -1.93 22.56 14.41
CA LYS A 38 -1.41 23.59 15.33
C LYS A 38 -0.11 24.21 14.82
N THR A 39 0.84 23.37 14.40
CA THR A 39 2.12 23.82 13.83
C THR A 39 1.90 24.63 12.54
N GLY A 40 0.93 24.27 11.70
CA GLY A 40 0.58 25.05 10.53
C GLY A 40 0.14 26.48 10.85
N ILE A 41 -0.67 26.65 11.90
CA ILE A 41 -1.09 27.97 12.39
C ILE A 41 0.11 28.74 12.97
N GLU A 42 0.97 28.09 13.77
CA GLU A 42 2.19 28.69 14.33
C GLU A 42 3.17 29.17 13.24
N MET A 43 3.17 28.53 12.07
CA MET A 43 3.95 28.93 10.90
C MET A 43 3.31 30.06 10.07
N GLY A 44 2.15 30.58 10.46
CA GLY A 44 1.47 31.68 9.79
C GLY A 44 0.65 31.30 8.57
N LEU A 45 0.28 30.02 8.41
CA LEU A 45 -0.65 29.60 7.35
C LEU A 45 -2.06 30.13 7.62
N GLU A 46 -2.72 30.66 6.59
CA GLU A 46 -4.10 31.13 6.70
C GLU A 46 -5.07 29.94 6.91
N ASP A 47 -6.09 30.11 7.76
CA ASP A 47 -7.06 29.05 8.05
C ASP A 47 -7.80 28.56 6.79
N LYS A 48 -8.01 29.45 5.80
CA LYS A 48 -8.53 29.06 4.48
C LYS A 48 -7.61 28.09 3.74
N GLN A 49 -6.30 28.31 3.77
CA GLN A 49 -5.32 27.44 3.10
C GLN A 49 -5.25 26.08 3.80
N LEU A 50 -5.26 26.05 5.12
CA LEU A 50 -5.33 24.82 5.91
C LEU A 50 -6.60 24.03 5.57
N LYS A 51 -7.78 24.64 5.64
CA LYS A 51 -9.05 23.97 5.31
C LYS A 51 -9.11 23.47 3.86
N ALA A 52 -8.58 24.23 2.91
CA ALA A 52 -8.47 23.81 1.52
C ALA A 52 -7.53 22.60 1.35
N ALA A 53 -6.39 22.58 2.04
CA ALA A 53 -5.45 21.46 2.03
C ALA A 53 -6.06 20.20 2.66
N ILE A 54 -6.82 20.34 3.74
CA ILE A 54 -7.57 19.24 4.37
C ILE A 54 -8.59 18.64 3.40
N LYS A 55 -9.42 19.48 2.78
CA LYS A 55 -10.42 19.02 1.81
C LYS A 55 -9.77 18.32 0.61
N THR A 56 -8.70 18.91 0.08
CA THR A 56 -7.99 18.36 -1.08
C THR A 56 -7.33 17.03 -0.75
N SER A 57 -6.63 16.94 0.38
CA SER A 57 -5.98 15.69 0.82
C SER A 57 -6.98 14.58 1.10
N ALA A 58 -8.14 14.89 1.69
CA ALA A 58 -9.22 13.92 1.89
C ALA A 58 -9.74 13.35 0.55
N ILE A 59 -9.96 14.20 -0.45
CA ILE A 59 -10.41 13.76 -1.78
C ILE A 59 -9.33 12.93 -2.48
N THR A 60 -8.07 13.35 -2.42
CA THR A 60 -6.96 12.64 -3.06
C THR A 60 -6.67 11.29 -2.40
N ALA A 61 -6.95 11.13 -1.10
CA ALA A 61 -6.76 9.86 -0.38
C ALA A 61 -7.74 8.75 -0.81
N ILE A 62 -8.90 9.10 -1.40
CA ILE A 62 -9.92 8.12 -1.82
C ILE A 62 -9.37 7.15 -2.86
N GLY A 63 -8.65 7.65 -3.87
CA GLY A 63 -8.13 6.84 -4.97
C GLY A 63 -7.22 5.69 -4.50
N PRO A 64 -6.11 6.00 -3.79
CA PRO A 64 -5.25 4.98 -3.20
C PRO A 64 -5.97 4.05 -2.22
N SER A 65 -6.92 4.57 -1.43
CA SER A 65 -7.67 3.77 -0.45
C SER A 65 -8.54 2.70 -1.11
N ILE A 66 -9.19 3.00 -2.24
CA ILE A 66 -9.98 2.02 -3.00
C ILE A 66 -9.07 0.90 -3.53
N ALA A 67 -7.87 1.23 -4.02
CA ALA A 67 -6.90 0.24 -4.47
C ALA A 67 -6.44 -0.67 -3.31
N CYS A 68 -6.17 -0.11 -2.13
CA CYS A 68 -5.85 -0.87 -0.93
C CYS A 68 -7.01 -1.80 -0.50
N LEU A 69 -8.28 -1.36 -0.62
CA LEU A 69 -9.45 -2.19 -0.32
C LEU A 69 -9.57 -3.39 -1.26
N ALA A 70 -9.30 -3.23 -2.55
CA ALA A 70 -9.27 -4.36 -3.48
C ALA A 70 -8.20 -5.39 -3.08
N GLY A 71 -7.01 -4.91 -2.68
CA GLY A 71 -5.97 -5.74 -2.11
C GLY A 71 -6.37 -6.44 -0.80
N MET A 72 -7.19 -5.77 0.02
CA MET A 72 -7.71 -6.34 1.27
C MET A 72 -8.59 -7.55 1.03
N PHE A 73 -9.49 -7.51 0.05
CA PHE A 73 -10.33 -8.67 -0.26
C PHE A 73 -9.50 -9.88 -0.69
N ALA A 74 -8.39 -9.65 -1.42
CA ALA A 74 -7.49 -10.72 -1.82
C ALA A 74 -6.78 -11.37 -0.61
N VAL A 75 -6.28 -10.58 0.34
CA VAL A 75 -5.65 -11.11 1.56
C VAL A 75 -6.69 -11.76 2.47
N MET A 76 -7.91 -11.21 2.54
CA MET A 76 -9.01 -11.78 3.34
C MET A 76 -9.41 -13.18 2.91
N ALA A 77 -9.38 -13.46 1.60
CA ALA A 77 -9.67 -14.78 1.07
C ALA A 77 -8.66 -15.85 1.54
N VAL A 78 -7.46 -15.43 1.94
CA VAL A 78 -6.37 -16.31 2.37
C VAL A 78 -6.24 -16.32 3.90
N MET A 79 -6.05 -15.15 4.50
CA MET A 79 -5.68 -14.99 5.91
C MET A 79 -6.87 -14.62 6.83
N GLY A 80 -8.08 -14.52 6.28
CA GLY A 80 -9.28 -14.14 7.03
C GLY A 80 -9.45 -12.65 7.30
N GLY A 81 -10.62 -12.27 7.80
CA GLY A 81 -11.05 -10.87 7.98
C GLY A 81 -10.19 -10.06 8.96
N PRO A 82 -10.03 -10.50 10.23
CA PRO A 82 -9.37 -9.72 11.27
C PRO A 82 -7.90 -9.40 10.96
N VAL A 83 -7.15 -10.42 10.53
CA VAL A 83 -5.72 -10.30 10.23
C VAL A 83 -5.51 -9.37 9.04
N SER A 84 -6.25 -9.58 7.96
CA SER A 84 -6.13 -8.75 6.75
C SER A 84 -6.45 -7.30 7.03
N PHE A 85 -7.48 -7.03 7.85
CA PHE A 85 -7.87 -5.68 8.25
C PHE A 85 -6.76 -5.00 9.07
N MET A 86 -6.20 -5.68 10.07
CA MET A 86 -5.11 -5.13 10.88
C MET A 86 -3.86 -4.87 10.03
N ARG A 87 -3.43 -5.86 9.24
CA ARG A 87 -2.18 -5.80 8.47
C ARG A 87 -2.21 -4.68 7.44
N LEU A 88 -3.31 -4.55 6.70
CA LEU A 88 -3.45 -3.50 5.69
C LEU A 88 -3.71 -2.13 6.28
N SER A 89 -4.25 -2.03 7.49
CA SER A 89 -4.34 -0.75 8.19
C SER A 89 -2.95 -0.21 8.58
N PHE A 90 -1.98 -1.09 8.88
CA PHE A 90 -0.62 -0.68 9.28
C PHE A 90 0.36 -0.56 8.12
N VAL A 91 0.45 -1.58 7.26
CA VAL A 91 1.44 -1.66 6.17
C VAL A 91 0.86 -1.12 4.87
N GLY A 92 -0.44 -1.33 4.62
CA GLY A 92 -1.15 -0.83 3.44
C GLY A 92 -0.72 -1.44 2.10
N ASN A 93 0.13 -2.47 2.09
CA ASN A 93 0.65 -3.09 0.87
C ASN A 93 0.20 -4.55 0.73
N SER A 94 -0.90 -4.76 0.02
CA SER A 94 -1.46 -6.10 -0.22
C SER A 94 -0.56 -7.03 -1.02
N MET A 95 0.30 -6.50 -1.90
CA MET A 95 1.22 -7.32 -2.69
C MET A 95 2.27 -7.97 -1.78
N PHE A 96 2.81 -7.20 -0.84
CA PHE A 96 3.74 -7.73 0.16
C PHE A 96 3.07 -8.77 1.06
N GLU A 97 1.86 -8.48 1.56
CA GLU A 97 1.12 -9.40 2.45
C GLU A 97 0.81 -10.74 1.77
N LEU A 98 0.39 -10.73 0.50
CA LEU A 98 0.12 -11.96 -0.27
C LEU A 98 1.40 -12.75 -0.54
N MET A 99 2.50 -12.08 -0.88
CA MET A 99 3.78 -12.73 -1.10
C MET A 99 4.32 -13.36 0.20
N ALA A 100 4.21 -12.64 1.32
CA ALA A 100 4.63 -13.13 2.63
C ALA A 100 3.79 -14.33 3.09
N ALA A 101 2.47 -14.29 2.88
CA ALA A 101 1.60 -15.44 3.13
C ALA A 101 1.97 -16.64 2.23
N GLY A 102 2.28 -16.38 0.95
CA GLY A 102 2.78 -17.40 0.02
C GLY A 102 4.05 -18.08 0.52
N PHE A 103 5.05 -17.32 0.96
CA PHE A 103 6.30 -17.86 1.49
C PHE A 103 6.12 -18.63 2.80
N GLY A 104 5.29 -18.13 3.72
CA GLY A 104 5.02 -18.82 4.98
C GLY A 104 4.25 -20.12 4.80
N ALA A 105 3.24 -20.14 3.93
CA ALA A 105 2.50 -21.36 3.61
C ALA A 105 3.38 -22.39 2.88
N ALA A 106 4.21 -21.94 1.93
CA ALA A 106 5.13 -22.81 1.19
C ALA A 106 6.14 -23.51 2.11
N ALA A 107 6.56 -22.87 3.20
CA ALA A 107 7.43 -23.49 4.21
C ALA A 107 6.79 -24.69 4.93
N THR A 108 5.46 -24.78 4.92
CA THR A 108 4.67 -25.89 5.49
C THR A 108 4.15 -26.87 4.44
N GLY A 109 4.55 -26.69 3.17
CA GLY A 109 4.12 -27.53 2.05
C GLY A 109 2.72 -27.22 1.49
N VAL A 110 2.10 -26.11 1.89
CA VAL A 110 0.76 -25.69 1.45
C VAL A 110 0.88 -24.58 0.41
N GLN A 111 0.24 -24.75 -0.75
CA GLN A 111 0.21 -23.70 -1.77
C GLN A 111 -1.02 -22.80 -1.62
N VAL A 112 -0.79 -21.52 -1.32
CA VAL A 112 -1.85 -20.50 -1.20
C VAL A 112 -2.68 -20.42 -2.49
N GLY A 113 -4.00 -20.59 -2.36
CA GLY A 113 -4.96 -20.49 -3.47
C GLY A 113 -5.24 -21.80 -4.20
N VAL A 114 -4.53 -22.89 -3.89
CA VAL A 114 -4.77 -24.24 -4.44
C VAL A 114 -5.19 -25.19 -3.33
N ASP A 115 -4.39 -25.24 -2.25
CA ASP A 115 -4.63 -26.12 -1.11
C ASP A 115 -5.45 -25.43 -0.02
N LYS A 116 -6.19 -26.23 0.76
CA LYS A 116 -6.85 -25.71 1.97
C LYS A 116 -5.80 -25.28 2.98
N MET A 117 -5.96 -24.08 3.52
CA MET A 117 -5.02 -23.53 4.49
C MET A 117 -5.12 -24.26 5.83
N THR A 118 -3.98 -24.78 6.31
CA THR A 118 -3.85 -25.48 7.59
C THR A 118 -3.49 -24.50 8.70
N GLU A 119 -3.67 -24.91 9.96
CA GLU A 119 -3.32 -24.05 11.12
C GLU A 119 -1.83 -23.71 11.13
N ASP A 120 -0.97 -24.69 10.87
CA ASP A 120 0.49 -24.50 10.79
C ASP A 120 0.88 -23.54 9.67
N ALA A 121 0.27 -23.67 8.48
CA ALA A 121 0.52 -22.78 7.35
C ALA A 121 0.09 -21.33 7.65
N PHE A 122 -1.02 -21.16 8.37
CA PHE A 122 -1.51 -19.85 8.79
C PHE A 122 -0.58 -19.20 9.82
N MET A 123 -0.13 -19.95 10.82
CA MET A 123 0.81 -19.45 11.83
C MET A 123 2.17 -19.09 11.21
N ALA A 124 2.70 -19.92 10.31
CA ALA A 124 3.93 -19.65 9.58
C ALA A 124 3.79 -18.40 8.69
N SER A 125 2.66 -18.27 7.97
CA SER A 125 2.33 -17.09 7.16
C SER A 125 2.27 -15.82 8.00
N LEU A 126 1.55 -15.85 9.13
CA LEU A 126 1.50 -14.74 10.08
C LEU A 126 2.88 -14.33 10.59
N LEU A 127 3.72 -15.31 10.93
CA LEU A 127 5.07 -15.04 11.42
C LEU A 127 5.94 -14.37 10.35
N VAL A 128 5.91 -14.87 9.11
CA VAL A 128 6.66 -14.28 7.98
C VAL A 128 6.16 -12.87 7.69
N MET A 129 4.85 -12.64 7.72
CA MET A 129 4.25 -11.31 7.58
C MET A 129 4.75 -10.34 8.66
N ILE A 130 4.79 -10.77 9.93
CA ILE A 130 5.30 -9.95 11.05
C ILE A 130 6.78 -9.63 10.84
N LEU A 131 7.62 -10.66 10.65
CA LEU A 131 9.07 -10.50 10.54
C LEU A 131 9.47 -9.64 9.33
N GLY A 132 8.79 -9.81 8.19
CA GLY A 132 9.06 -9.02 6.99
C GLY A 132 8.68 -7.54 7.12
N SER A 133 7.82 -7.17 8.08
CA SER A 133 7.43 -5.77 8.32
C SER A 133 8.30 -5.05 9.36
N ILE A 134 9.04 -5.77 10.21
CA ILE A 134 9.90 -5.18 11.25
C ILE A 134 10.94 -4.20 10.66
N PRO A 135 11.65 -4.52 9.57
CA PRO A 135 12.66 -3.61 9.01
C PRO A 135 12.09 -2.26 8.60
N TRP A 136 10.86 -2.23 8.06
CA TRP A 136 10.20 -0.99 7.64
C TRP A 136 9.87 -0.09 8.82
N VAL A 137 9.38 -0.67 9.91
CA VAL A 137 9.03 0.08 11.13
C VAL A 137 10.29 0.60 11.82
N LEU A 138 11.33 -0.23 11.93
CA LEU A 138 12.61 0.17 12.52
C LEU A 138 13.27 1.28 11.71
N PHE A 139 13.38 1.09 10.39
CA PHE A 139 14.00 2.10 9.52
C PHE A 139 13.20 3.40 9.54
N GLY A 140 11.88 3.35 9.43
CA GLY A 140 11.03 4.55 9.54
C GLY A 140 11.26 5.28 10.86
N THR A 141 11.25 4.57 11.99
CA THR A 141 11.39 5.19 13.32
C THR A 141 12.75 5.86 13.53
N PHE A 142 13.84 5.24 13.07
CA PHE A 142 15.21 5.74 13.30
C PHE A 142 15.78 6.62 12.19
N ALA A 143 15.17 6.62 11.00
CA ALA A 143 15.63 7.39 9.85
C ALA A 143 14.75 8.62 9.57
N SER A 144 13.48 8.67 10.03
CA SER A 144 12.58 9.79 9.74
C SER A 144 13.08 11.14 10.24
N ASP A 145 13.66 11.21 11.44
CA ASP A 145 14.24 12.44 12.00
C ASP A 145 15.52 12.88 11.27
N LYS A 146 16.25 11.93 10.69
CA LYS A 146 17.49 12.16 9.96
C LYS A 146 17.25 12.52 8.49
N MET A 147 16.08 12.22 7.94
CA MET A 147 15.75 12.52 6.54
C MET A 147 15.85 14.00 6.23
N ASP A 148 15.44 14.91 7.12
CA ASP A 148 15.59 16.35 6.90
C ASP A 148 17.06 16.78 6.80
N LYS A 149 17.95 16.19 7.62
CA LYS A 149 19.39 16.46 7.54
C LYS A 149 19.98 15.93 6.24
N ILE A 150 19.64 14.71 5.86
CA ILE A 150 20.11 14.07 4.61
C ILE A 150 19.62 14.88 3.41
N GLN A 151 18.35 15.26 3.40
CA GLN A 151 17.74 16.07 2.35
C GLN A 151 18.47 17.41 2.20
N ASN A 152 18.75 18.11 3.31
CA ASN A 152 19.46 19.38 3.29
C ASN A 152 20.92 19.25 2.78
N VAL A 153 21.63 18.16 3.10
CA VAL A 153 22.98 17.90 2.59
C VAL A 153 22.97 17.65 1.09
N ILE A 154 22.02 16.84 0.61
CA ILE A 154 21.85 16.54 -0.82
C ILE A 154 21.49 17.82 -1.60
N VAL A 155 20.55 18.62 -1.09
CA VAL A 155 20.16 19.90 -1.70
C VAL A 155 21.32 20.89 -1.74
N LYS A 156 22.15 20.97 -0.69
CA LYS A 156 23.34 21.84 -0.68
C LYS A 156 24.37 21.43 -1.74
N LYS A 157 24.53 20.14 -2.03
CA LYS A 157 25.52 19.64 -2.99
C LYS A 157 25.02 19.62 -4.45
N MET A 158 23.75 19.32 -4.67
CA MET A 158 23.21 19.02 -6.00
C MET A 158 22.01 19.91 -6.42
N GLY A 159 21.60 20.85 -5.56
CA GLY A 159 20.48 21.74 -5.81
C GLY A 159 19.11 21.12 -5.49
N LYS A 160 18.08 21.97 -5.34
CA LYS A 160 16.73 21.56 -4.88
C LYS A 160 16.01 20.64 -5.88
N SER A 161 16.37 20.71 -7.17
CA SER A 161 15.75 19.95 -8.25
C SER A 161 16.09 18.45 -8.26
N ILE A 162 17.05 18.01 -7.45
CA ILE A 162 17.44 16.58 -7.40
C ILE A 162 16.48 15.74 -6.55
N LEU A 163 15.78 16.35 -5.59
CA LEU A 163 14.89 15.63 -4.66
C LEU A 163 13.71 14.96 -5.37
N PRO A 164 13.02 15.62 -6.33
CA PRO A 164 12.00 14.97 -7.13
C PRO A 164 12.57 13.83 -7.99
N VAL A 165 13.79 13.97 -8.51
CA VAL A 165 14.44 12.96 -9.37
C VAL A 165 14.79 11.70 -8.59
N ILE A 166 15.36 11.85 -7.39
CA ILE A 166 15.65 10.71 -6.49
C ILE A 166 14.34 10.00 -6.11
N SER A 167 13.31 10.75 -5.77
CA SER A 167 12.00 10.19 -5.40
C SER A 167 11.34 9.46 -6.57
N ALA A 168 11.37 10.05 -7.77
CA ALA A 168 10.86 9.43 -8.98
C ALA A 168 11.65 8.18 -9.36
N GLY A 169 12.99 8.22 -9.26
CA GLY A 169 13.85 7.07 -9.51
C GLY A 169 13.61 5.92 -8.53
N ALA A 170 13.44 6.22 -7.24
CA ALA A 170 13.10 5.23 -6.22
C ALA A 170 11.74 4.58 -6.47
N LEU A 171 10.71 5.37 -6.82
CA LEU A 171 9.39 4.85 -7.19
C LEU A 171 9.45 3.97 -8.44
N LEU A 172 10.18 4.39 -9.47
CA LEU A 172 10.36 3.61 -10.70
C LEU A 172 11.10 2.29 -10.41
N GLY A 173 12.12 2.31 -9.56
CA GLY A 173 12.85 1.10 -9.17
C GLY A 173 11.98 0.13 -8.36
N ALA A 174 11.28 0.64 -7.34
CA ALA A 174 10.43 -0.17 -6.47
C ALA A 174 9.24 -0.79 -7.23
N LEU A 175 8.52 0.01 -8.02
CA LEU A 175 7.39 -0.48 -8.83
C LEU A 175 7.88 -1.35 -9.99
N GLY A 176 9.03 -1.03 -10.57
CA GLY A 176 9.66 -1.82 -11.64
C GLY A 176 10.03 -3.22 -11.17
N ALA A 177 10.68 -3.34 -10.01
CA ALA A 177 11.02 -4.64 -9.42
C ALA A 177 9.78 -5.48 -9.10
N ASN A 178 8.71 -4.84 -8.60
CA ASN A 178 7.46 -5.52 -8.28
C ASN A 178 6.70 -5.98 -9.55
N ASN A 179 6.85 -5.25 -10.66
CA ASN A 179 6.24 -5.60 -11.94
C ASN A 179 7.11 -6.55 -12.79
N ALA A 180 8.39 -6.69 -12.46
CA ALA A 180 9.34 -7.50 -13.24
C ALA A 180 8.90 -8.97 -13.32
N THR A 181 8.44 -9.55 -12.20
CA THR A 181 7.94 -10.92 -12.13
C THR A 181 6.72 -11.16 -13.02
N TYR A 182 5.82 -10.18 -13.12
CA TYR A 182 4.64 -10.24 -14.01
C TYR A 182 5.00 -10.02 -15.48
N LEU A 183 6.08 -9.28 -15.78
CA LEU A 183 6.59 -9.07 -17.13
C LEU A 183 7.35 -10.29 -17.66
N THR A 184 8.11 -10.98 -16.81
CA THR A 184 8.87 -12.17 -17.18
C THR A 184 8.02 -13.43 -17.32
N ALA A 185 6.78 -13.42 -16.82
CA ALA A 185 5.86 -14.55 -16.88
C ALA A 185 5.29 -14.84 -18.28
N LEU A 186 5.40 -13.88 -19.24
CA LEU A 186 4.95 -13.98 -20.63
C LEU A 186 3.54 -14.58 -20.81
N ASN A 187 2.63 -14.28 -19.89
CA ASN A 187 1.27 -14.83 -19.85
C ASN A 187 0.22 -13.71 -19.86
N LYS A 188 -1.05 -14.04 -19.61
CA LYS A 188 -2.16 -13.06 -19.55
C LYS A 188 -1.86 -11.88 -18.62
N THR A 189 -1.15 -12.13 -17.52
CA THR A 189 -0.73 -11.11 -16.53
C THR A 189 0.27 -10.11 -17.09
N THR A 190 1.12 -10.52 -18.03
CA THR A 190 2.04 -9.63 -18.75
C THR A 190 1.27 -8.66 -19.65
N ILE A 191 0.23 -9.16 -20.32
CA ILE A 191 -0.66 -8.35 -21.16
C ILE A 191 -1.40 -7.33 -20.28
N SER A 192 -1.90 -7.73 -19.11
CA SER A 192 -2.52 -6.83 -18.14
C SER A 192 -1.58 -5.72 -17.69
N CYS A 193 -0.33 -6.09 -17.37
CA CYS A 193 0.67 -5.14 -16.89
C CYS A 193 1.01 -4.10 -17.97
N LEU A 194 1.18 -4.52 -19.23
CA LEU A 194 1.48 -3.64 -20.35
C LEU A 194 0.28 -2.75 -20.70
N LEU A 195 -0.94 -3.28 -20.68
CA LEU A 195 -2.16 -2.50 -20.90
C LEU A 195 -2.37 -1.46 -19.80
N GLY A 196 -2.21 -1.85 -18.53
CA GLY A 196 -2.29 -0.93 -17.39
C GLY A 196 -1.27 0.19 -17.50
N ALA A 197 -0.01 -0.14 -17.87
CA ALA A 197 1.03 0.86 -18.11
C ALA A 197 0.68 1.82 -19.26
N GLY A 198 0.16 1.30 -20.38
CA GLY A 198 -0.25 2.10 -21.53
C GLY A 198 -1.41 3.05 -21.22
N ILE A 199 -2.44 2.56 -20.53
CA ILE A 199 -3.62 3.35 -20.14
C ILE A 199 -3.23 4.45 -19.15
N MET A 200 -2.38 4.12 -18.17
CA MET A 200 -1.87 5.10 -17.20
C MET A 200 -1.02 6.17 -17.89
N ALA A 201 -0.14 5.79 -18.82
CA ALA A 201 0.66 6.73 -19.59
C ALA A 201 -0.21 7.67 -20.42
N ALA A 202 -1.22 7.14 -21.11
CA ALA A 202 -2.18 7.93 -21.88
C ALA A 202 -2.96 8.91 -20.99
N ALA A 203 -3.48 8.45 -19.85
CA ALA A 203 -4.20 9.28 -18.90
C ALA A 203 -3.33 10.43 -18.35
N CYS A 204 -2.07 10.14 -17.99
CA CYS A 204 -1.12 11.14 -17.53
C CYS A 204 -0.74 12.16 -18.61
N ILE A 205 -0.53 11.72 -19.86
CA ILE A 205 -0.23 12.62 -20.99
C ILE A 205 -1.42 13.55 -21.27
N ILE A 206 -2.64 13.00 -21.27
CA ILE A 206 -3.87 13.78 -21.47
C ILE A 206 -4.07 14.76 -20.31
N ALA A 207 -3.85 14.32 -19.07
CA ALA A 207 -3.95 15.17 -17.89
C ALA A 207 -2.98 16.35 -17.96
N LYS A 208 -1.74 16.11 -18.40
CA LYS A 208 -0.70 17.14 -18.53
C LYS A 208 -0.95 18.07 -19.72
N LYS A 209 -1.44 17.56 -20.85
CA LYS A 209 -1.78 18.39 -22.04
C LYS A 209 -3.00 19.27 -21.83
N LYS A 210 -3.99 18.81 -21.05
CA LYS A 210 -5.25 19.53 -20.81
C LYS A 210 -5.32 20.23 -19.43
N ASP A 211 -4.24 20.19 -18.64
CA ASP A 211 -4.17 20.66 -17.25
C ASP A 211 -5.32 20.17 -16.35
N ILE A 212 -5.81 18.95 -16.60
CA ILE A 212 -6.93 18.37 -15.85
C ILE A 212 -6.37 17.71 -14.59
N LYS A 213 -6.29 18.47 -13.50
CA LYS A 213 -5.76 18.02 -12.20
C LYS A 213 -6.48 16.78 -11.66
N TRP A 214 -7.77 16.63 -11.93
CA TRP A 214 -8.54 15.46 -11.53
C TRP A 214 -8.05 14.20 -12.25
N LEU A 215 -7.81 14.24 -13.56
CA LEU A 215 -7.38 13.07 -14.33
C LEU A 215 -5.99 12.55 -13.87
N SER A 216 -5.11 13.46 -13.44
CA SER A 216 -3.82 13.10 -12.84
C SER A 216 -3.99 12.34 -11.52
N GLN A 217 -4.92 12.78 -10.66
CA GLN A 217 -5.20 12.17 -9.36
C GLN A 217 -5.89 10.80 -9.47
N TRP A 218 -6.72 10.57 -10.49
CA TRP A 218 -7.46 9.32 -10.70
C TRP A 218 -6.81 8.36 -11.70
N SER A 219 -5.65 8.73 -12.25
CA SER A 219 -4.95 7.97 -13.31
C SER A 219 -4.67 6.51 -12.95
N LEU A 220 -4.30 6.23 -11.70
CA LEU A 220 -4.06 4.87 -11.20
C LEU A 220 -5.36 4.04 -11.19
N THR A 221 -6.44 4.61 -10.65
CA THR A 221 -7.76 3.94 -10.59
C THR A 221 -8.31 3.70 -11.99
N ILE A 222 -8.17 4.68 -12.89
CA ILE A 222 -8.60 4.58 -14.29
C ILE A 222 -7.75 3.55 -15.07
N ALA A 223 -6.51 3.29 -14.67
CA ALA A 223 -5.68 2.27 -15.31
C ALA A 223 -6.06 0.84 -14.88
N ILE A 224 -6.45 0.63 -13.62
CA ILE A 224 -6.74 -0.70 -13.06
C ILE A 224 -7.99 -1.32 -13.70
N PHE A 225 -9.13 -0.61 -13.73
CA PHE A 225 -10.40 -1.20 -14.17
C PHE A 225 -10.41 -1.65 -15.64
N PRO A 226 -9.99 -0.83 -16.62
CA PRO A 226 -9.99 -1.24 -18.03
C PRO A 226 -8.95 -2.32 -18.30
N ALA A 227 -7.78 -2.26 -17.67
CA ALA A 227 -6.75 -3.30 -17.82
C ALA A 227 -7.26 -4.66 -17.30
N MET A 228 -7.96 -4.68 -16.17
CA MET A 228 -8.59 -5.89 -15.63
C MET A 228 -9.70 -6.42 -16.55
N ILE A 229 -10.59 -5.56 -17.05
CA ILE A 229 -11.70 -5.97 -17.93
C ILE A 229 -11.17 -6.55 -19.25
N ILE A 230 -10.20 -5.89 -19.89
CA ILE A 230 -9.62 -6.36 -21.15
C ILE A 230 -8.90 -7.69 -20.94
N THR A 231 -8.19 -7.85 -19.82
CA THR A 231 -7.53 -9.12 -19.49
C THR A 231 -8.53 -10.23 -19.21
N ALA A 232 -9.62 -9.95 -18.50
CA ALA A 232 -10.63 -10.95 -18.16
C ALA A 232 -11.39 -11.48 -19.39
N LEU A 233 -11.43 -10.69 -20.47
CA LEU A 233 -12.04 -11.05 -21.76
C LEU A 233 -11.09 -11.81 -22.70
N LEU A 234 -9.79 -11.85 -22.39
CA LEU A 234 -8.74 -12.62 -23.09
C LEU A 234 -8.51 -13.96 -22.41
#